data_AF-A0A937XL45-F1
#
_entry.id   AF-A0A937XL45-F1
#
_cell.length_a   1.000
_cell.length_b   1.000
_cell.length_c   1.000
_cell.angle_alpha   90.00
_cell.angle_beta   90.00
_cell.angle_gamma   90.00
#
_symmetry.space_group_name_H-M   'P 1'
#
loop_
_entity.id
_entity.type
_entity.pdbx_description
1 polymer ?
#
loop_
_entity_poly.entity_id
_entity_poly.type
_entity_poly.pdbx_seq_one_letter_code
_entity_poly.pdbx_strand_id
1 'polypeptide(L)'
;MNDRHAQHLQPMNPLAVRLACREERLSSHTNGLAPGYVQGNLVLLPKAYAFDFLLFCKRNPKPCPLLAVSEAGQWALPGMGQDLDLRSDLPRYRVWESGALIDEPTNIVSYWREDLVGFVLGCSFSFEEALIEAGVSVKHL
;
A
#
# COMPACT_ATOMS: atom_id res chain seq x y z
N MET A 1 -30.68 -9.08 14.70
CA MET A 1 -30.09 -7.77 14.35
C MET A 1 -28.92 -7.57 15.29
N ASN A 2 -27.72 -7.99 14.88
CA ASN A 2 -26.50 -7.79 15.67
C ASN A 2 -25.60 -6.85 14.88
N ASP A 3 -25.48 -5.63 15.38
CA ASP A 3 -24.42 -4.70 15.09
C ASP A 3 -23.08 -5.38 15.42
N ARG A 4 -22.38 -5.86 14.38
CA ARG A 4 -21.00 -6.27 14.51
C ARG A 4 -20.17 -4.99 14.56
N HIS A 5 -19.82 -4.62 15.79
CA HIS A 5 -18.76 -3.70 16.18
C HIS A 5 -17.81 -3.37 15.03
N ALA A 6 -17.86 -2.13 14.55
CA ALA A 6 -16.69 -1.48 13.98
C ALA A 6 -15.59 -1.60 15.04
N GLN A 7 -14.66 -2.55 14.86
CA GLN A 7 -13.50 -2.66 15.73
C GLN A 7 -12.75 -1.35 15.60
N HIS A 8 -12.78 -0.54 16.67
CA HIS A 8 -12.00 0.67 16.78
C HIS A 8 -10.53 0.24 16.79
N LEU A 9 -9.90 0.21 15.62
CA LEU A 9 -8.50 -0.16 15.49
C LEU A 9 -7.70 0.90 16.24
N GLN A 10 -6.95 0.47 17.26
CA GLN A 10 -6.12 1.39 18.02
C GLN A 10 -5.02 1.98 17.13
N PRO A 11 -4.62 3.25 17.34
CA PRO A 11 -3.47 3.81 16.66
C PRO A 11 -2.23 2.94 16.93
N MET A 12 -1.72 2.30 15.89
CA MET A 12 -0.52 1.47 15.95
C MET A 12 0.63 2.20 15.24
N ASN A 13 1.88 1.94 15.65
CA ASN A 13 3.03 2.39 14.87
C ASN A 13 3.09 1.65 13.52
N PRO A 14 3.78 2.19 12.49
CA PRO A 14 3.79 1.58 11.15
C PRO A 14 4.29 0.13 11.11
N LEU A 15 5.29 -0.21 11.94
CA LEU A 15 5.82 -1.57 11.99
C LEU A 15 4.77 -2.54 12.51
N ALA A 16 4.07 -2.18 13.58
CA ALA A 16 3.01 -3.00 14.16
C ALA A 16 1.84 -3.22 13.18
N VAL A 17 1.47 -2.20 12.38
CA VAL A 17 0.47 -2.35 11.30
C VAL A 17 0.94 -3.37 10.27
N ARG A 18 2.17 -3.22 9.74
CA ARG A 18 2.73 -4.14 8.74
C ARG A 18 2.85 -5.56 9.26
N LEU A 19 3.29 -5.76 10.50
CA LEU A 19 3.36 -7.07 11.13
C LEU A 19 1.97 -7.69 11.32
N ALA A 20 0.94 -6.89 11.64
CA ALA A 20 -0.42 -7.38 11.72
C ALA A 20 -0.97 -7.82 10.35
N CYS A 21 -0.60 -7.14 9.25
CA CYS A 21 -0.89 -7.60 7.89
C CYS A 21 -0.15 -8.91 7.58
N ARG A 22 1.15 -8.97 7.86
CA ARG A 22 2.02 -10.12 7.60
C ARG A 22 1.57 -11.39 8.31
N GLU A 23 1.06 -11.24 9.53
CA GLU A 23 0.48 -12.32 10.33
C GLU A 23 -1.01 -12.58 10.02
N GLU A 24 -1.55 -11.91 8.99
CA GLU A 24 -2.94 -12.02 8.52
C GLU A 24 -4.00 -11.67 9.57
N ARG A 25 -3.60 -10.98 10.65
CA ARG A 25 -4.49 -10.47 11.70
C ARG A 25 -5.23 -9.19 11.28
N LEU A 26 -4.67 -8.45 10.33
CA LEU A 26 -5.28 -7.26 9.73
C LEU A 26 -5.53 -7.52 8.24
N SER A 27 -6.80 -7.64 7.86
CA SER A 27 -7.24 -7.82 6.47
C SER A 27 -8.31 -6.81 6.02
N SER A 28 -8.54 -5.76 6.84
CA SER A 28 -9.44 -4.65 6.56
C SER A 28 -8.69 -3.40 6.07
N HIS A 29 -9.37 -2.26 5.98
CA HIS A 29 -8.76 -0.98 5.58
C HIS A 29 -7.71 -0.49 6.58
N THR A 30 -6.76 0.32 6.10
CA THR A 30 -5.67 0.92 6.90
C THR A 30 -5.95 2.37 7.31
N ASN A 31 -7.12 2.91 6.99
CA ASN A 31 -7.49 4.29 7.33
C ASN A 31 -7.39 4.52 8.84
N GLY A 32 -6.78 5.64 9.23
CA GLY A 32 -6.57 6.01 10.64
C GLY A 32 -5.50 5.20 11.37
N LEU A 33 -4.83 4.24 10.71
CA LEU A 33 -3.71 3.50 11.28
C LEU A 33 -2.40 4.23 11.03
N ALA A 34 -1.50 4.19 12.02
CA ALA A 34 -0.19 4.85 11.95
C ALA A 34 -0.27 6.35 11.58
N PRO A 35 -1.00 7.17 12.36
CA PRO A 35 -1.11 8.61 12.09
C PRO A 35 0.26 9.30 12.05
N GLY A 36 0.41 10.28 11.17
CA GLY A 36 1.66 11.01 10.95
C GLY A 36 2.70 10.27 10.09
N TYR A 37 2.33 9.14 9.49
CA TYR A 37 3.16 8.41 8.54
C TYR A 37 2.50 8.30 7.17
N VAL A 38 3.31 8.37 6.12
CA VAL A 38 2.82 8.24 4.74
C VAL A 38 2.34 6.80 4.50
N GLN A 39 1.08 6.66 4.09
CA GLN A 39 0.56 5.44 3.48
C GLN A 39 0.67 5.56 1.95
N GLY A 40 1.04 4.45 1.29
CA GLY A 40 1.24 4.40 -0.15
C GLY A 40 0.43 3.28 -0.82
N ASN A 41 0.12 3.49 -2.09
CA ASN A 41 -0.44 2.47 -2.98
C ASN A 41 0.70 1.68 -3.62
N LEU A 42 0.54 0.37 -3.77
CA LEU A 42 1.55 -0.51 -4.35
C LEU A 42 1.11 -0.99 -5.75
N VAL A 43 2.04 -0.91 -6.70
CA VAL A 43 1.93 -1.55 -8.01
C VAL A 43 3.18 -2.40 -8.23
N LEU A 44 2.99 -3.66 -8.59
CA LEU A 44 4.06 -4.61 -8.92
C LEU A 44 3.91 -5.03 -10.37
N LEU A 45 4.95 -4.80 -11.19
CA LEU A 45 4.92 -5.11 -12.62
C LEU A 45 6.20 -5.85 -13.04
N PRO A 46 6.13 -6.77 -14.02
CA PRO A 46 7.32 -7.30 -14.66
C PRO A 46 8.24 -6.20 -15.17
N LYS A 47 9.56 -6.40 -15.04
CA LYS A 47 10.61 -5.45 -15.45
C LYS A 47 10.45 -4.95 -16.88
N ALA A 48 9.93 -5.82 -17.77
CA ALA A 48 9.61 -5.47 -19.16
C ALA A 48 8.67 -4.25 -19.29
N TYR A 49 7.76 -4.02 -18.32
CA TYR A 49 6.83 -2.90 -18.31
C TYR A 49 7.23 -1.76 -17.36
N ALA A 50 8.27 -1.97 -16.54
CA ALA A 50 8.66 -1.04 -15.48
C ALA A 50 9.06 0.34 -16.03
N PHE A 51 9.77 0.39 -17.16
CA PHE A 51 10.17 1.65 -17.78
C PHE A 51 8.96 2.46 -18.27
N ASP A 52 8.01 1.80 -18.94
CA ASP A 52 6.81 2.45 -19.45
C ASP A 52 5.95 2.99 -18.31
N PHE A 53 5.81 2.22 -17.22
CA PHE A 53 5.08 2.67 -16.04
C PHE A 53 5.80 3.82 -15.31
N LEU A 54 7.13 3.78 -15.21
CA LEU A 54 7.91 4.89 -14.65
C LEU A 54 7.71 6.16 -15.46
N LEU A 55 7.78 6.07 -16.80
CA LEU A 55 7.54 7.20 -17.69
C LEU A 55 6.11 7.71 -17.59
N PHE A 56 5.13 6.80 -17.45
CA PHE A 56 3.74 7.14 -17.17
C PHE A 56 3.60 7.94 -15.87
N CYS A 57 4.22 7.50 -14.76
CA CYS A 57 4.22 8.25 -13.51
C CYS A 57 4.89 9.62 -13.65
N LYS A 58 6.04 9.70 -14.35
CA LYS A 58 6.75 10.97 -14.58
C LYS A 58 5.95 11.96 -15.42
N ARG A 59 5.18 11.49 -16.39
CA ARG A 59 4.27 12.31 -17.22
C ARG A 59 3.01 12.72 -16.47
N ASN A 60 2.62 11.96 -15.45
CA ASN A 60 1.41 12.16 -14.67
C ASN A 60 1.72 12.28 -13.16
N PRO A 61 2.55 13.25 -12.73
CA PRO A 61 3.06 13.29 -11.35
C PRO A 61 1.99 13.62 -10.31
N LYS A 62 0.89 14.30 -10.71
CA LYS A 62 -0.23 14.60 -9.82
C LYS A 62 -1.06 13.34 -9.49
N PRO A 63 -1.57 12.58 -10.47
CA PRO A 63 -2.32 11.35 -10.18
C PRO A 63 -1.41 10.15 -9.84
N CYS A 64 -0.12 10.20 -10.16
CA CYS A 64 0.85 9.14 -9.86
C CYS A 64 2.08 9.68 -9.13
N PRO A 65 1.91 10.19 -7.89
CA PRO A 65 3.03 10.73 -7.11
C PRO A 65 3.95 9.59 -6.67
N LEU A 66 5.04 9.39 -7.40
CA LEU A 66 5.96 8.29 -7.13
C LEU A 66 6.84 8.57 -5.92
N LEU A 67 6.78 7.69 -4.90
CA LEU A 67 7.58 7.78 -3.67
C LEU A 67 8.83 6.91 -3.72
N ALA A 68 8.70 5.66 -4.19
CA ALA A 68 9.80 4.72 -4.27
C ALA A 68 9.61 3.73 -5.44
N VAL A 69 10.74 3.20 -5.93
CA VAL A 69 10.80 2.12 -6.91
C VAL A 69 11.79 1.08 -6.39
N SER A 70 11.43 -0.20 -6.40
CA SER A 70 12.35 -1.29 -6.05
C SER A 70 13.25 -1.64 -7.24
N GLU A 71 14.36 -2.31 -6.97
CA GLU A 71 15.01 -3.11 -8.00
C GLU A 71 14.15 -4.31 -8.37
N ALA A 72 14.38 -4.89 -9.55
CA ALA A 72 13.66 -6.09 -9.98
C ALA A 72 13.94 -7.27 -9.01
N GLY A 73 12.87 -7.93 -8.58
CA GLY A 73 12.91 -9.08 -7.66
C GLY A 73 13.12 -8.70 -6.20
N GLN A 74 13.44 -7.43 -5.91
CA GLN A 74 13.66 -6.97 -4.55
C GLN A 74 12.33 -6.63 -3.86
N TRP A 75 11.96 -7.40 -2.84
CA TRP A 75 10.77 -7.18 -2.01
C TRP A 75 10.99 -6.16 -0.89
N ALA A 76 12.24 -5.92 -0.49
CA ALA A 76 12.55 -4.97 0.57
C ALA A 76 12.70 -3.53 0.03
N LEU A 77 12.20 -2.55 0.78
CA LEU A 77 12.41 -1.12 0.51
C LEU A 77 13.01 -0.41 1.74
N PRO A 78 14.33 -0.49 1.97
CA PRO A 78 14.96 0.04 3.18
C PRO A 78 14.70 1.54 3.42
N GLY A 79 14.51 2.33 2.36
CA GLY A 79 14.19 3.76 2.46
C GLY A 79 12.73 4.07 2.84
N MET A 80 11.83 3.08 2.82
CA MET A 80 10.39 3.25 3.07
C MET A 80 9.96 2.75 4.45
N GLY A 81 10.73 1.84 5.05
CA GLY A 81 10.42 1.32 6.37
C GLY A 81 11.35 0.21 6.79
N GLN A 82 11.63 0.14 8.08
CA GLN A 82 12.36 -0.97 8.67
C GLN A 82 11.59 -2.28 8.47
N ASP A 83 12.30 -3.33 8.07
CA ASP A 83 11.76 -4.68 7.91
C ASP A 83 10.51 -4.74 7.01
N LEU A 84 10.43 -3.86 6.00
CA LEU A 84 9.31 -3.84 5.07
C LEU A 84 9.44 -4.99 4.06
N ASP A 85 8.39 -5.79 3.93
CA ASP A 85 8.24 -6.83 2.92
C ASP A 85 7.00 -6.58 2.05
N LEU A 86 7.22 -6.21 0.77
CA LEU A 86 6.16 -5.92 -0.19
C LEU A 86 5.23 -7.11 -0.48
N ARG A 87 5.60 -8.33 -0.06
CA ARG A 87 4.84 -9.55 -0.37
C ARG A 87 3.76 -9.85 0.67
N SER A 88 3.85 -9.29 1.87
CA SER A 88 3.02 -9.68 2.99
C SER A 88 2.60 -8.53 3.91
N ASP A 89 3.19 -7.34 3.78
CA ASP A 89 2.92 -6.24 4.72
C ASP A 89 1.68 -5.39 4.42
N LEU A 90 0.91 -5.75 3.39
CA LEU A 90 -0.37 -5.13 3.05
C LEU A 90 -1.52 -6.06 3.44
N PRO A 91 -2.67 -5.51 3.87
CA PRO A 91 -3.80 -6.32 4.35
C PRO A 91 -4.50 -7.10 3.22
N ARG A 92 -4.33 -6.66 1.97
CA ARG A 92 -4.93 -7.28 0.78
C ARG A 92 -4.19 -6.86 -0.48
N TYR A 93 -4.08 -7.78 -1.42
CA TYR A 93 -3.55 -7.57 -2.76
C TYR A 93 -4.63 -7.82 -3.81
N ARG A 94 -4.38 -7.36 -5.03
CA ARG A 94 -5.17 -7.72 -6.21
C ARG A 94 -4.23 -8.25 -7.27
N VAL A 95 -4.45 -9.49 -7.70
CA VAL A 95 -3.63 -10.15 -8.72
C VAL A 95 -4.36 -10.07 -10.05
N TRP A 96 -3.68 -9.53 -11.05
CA TRP A 96 -4.24 -9.30 -12.38
C TRP A 96 -3.51 -10.15 -13.41
N GLU A 97 -4.27 -10.82 -14.27
CA GLU A 97 -3.76 -11.55 -15.42
C GLU A 97 -4.56 -11.18 -16.66
N SER A 98 -3.87 -10.76 -17.73
CA SER A 98 -4.50 -10.35 -19.00
C SER A 98 -5.65 -9.34 -18.85
N GLY A 99 -5.54 -8.44 -17.87
CA GLY A 99 -6.55 -7.41 -17.59
C GLY A 99 -7.73 -7.86 -16.74
N ALA A 100 -7.80 -9.14 -16.33
CA ALA A 100 -8.80 -9.66 -15.41
C ALA A 100 -8.24 -9.79 -14.00
N LEU A 101 -9.05 -9.48 -12.99
CA LEU A 101 -8.75 -9.76 -11.58
C LEU A 101 -8.95 -11.26 -11.35
N ILE A 102 -7.90 -11.97 -10.96
CA ILE A 102 -7.92 -13.42 -10.78
C ILE A 102 -7.85 -13.87 -9.31
N ASP A 103 -7.35 -13.01 -8.42
CA ASP A 103 -7.23 -13.32 -6.99
C ASP A 103 -7.15 -12.04 -6.13
N GLU A 104 -7.51 -12.15 -4.85
CA GLU A 104 -7.41 -11.10 -3.83
C GLU A 104 -6.83 -11.64 -2.51
N PRO A 105 -5.56 -12.10 -2.49
CA PRO A 105 -4.98 -12.74 -1.32
C PRO A 105 -4.50 -11.71 -0.27
N THR A 106 -4.22 -12.20 0.93
CA THR A 106 -3.61 -11.44 2.05
C THR A 106 -2.08 -11.37 1.96
N ASN A 107 -1.47 -12.22 1.13
CA ASN A 107 -0.06 -12.18 0.79
C ASN A 107 0.16 -12.67 -0.65
N ILE A 108 1.27 -12.31 -1.27
CA ILE A 108 1.59 -12.65 -2.67
C ILE A 108 2.88 -13.45 -2.80
N VAL A 109 3.31 -14.15 -1.74
CA VAL A 109 4.57 -14.93 -1.78
C VAL A 109 4.54 -15.97 -2.89
N SER A 110 3.39 -16.63 -3.12
CA SER A 110 3.19 -17.59 -4.22
C SER A 110 3.12 -16.96 -5.61
N TYR A 111 2.78 -15.67 -5.70
CA TYR A 111 2.70 -14.91 -6.96
C TYR A 111 3.99 -14.15 -7.27
N TRP A 112 4.94 -14.10 -6.33
CA TRP A 112 6.15 -13.32 -6.48
C TRP A 112 7.05 -13.89 -7.58
N ARG A 113 7.66 -12.99 -8.36
CA ARG A 113 8.64 -13.32 -9.41
C ARG A 113 9.86 -12.43 -9.27
N GLU A 114 11.02 -12.96 -9.65
CA GLU A 114 12.30 -12.25 -9.59
C GLU A 114 12.40 -11.07 -10.57
N ASP A 115 11.47 -10.96 -11.51
CA ASP A 115 11.41 -9.84 -12.45
C ASP A 115 10.42 -8.75 -12.06
N LEU A 116 9.73 -8.85 -10.91
CA LEU A 116 8.80 -7.81 -10.48
C LEU A 116 9.53 -6.56 -9.96
N VAL A 117 9.06 -5.40 -10.39
CA VAL A 117 9.46 -4.09 -9.90
C VAL A 117 8.29 -3.49 -9.13
N GLY A 118 8.52 -3.09 -7.89
CA GLY A 118 7.55 -2.42 -7.02
C GLY A 118 7.60 -0.91 -7.16
N PHE A 119 6.43 -0.31 -7.33
CA PHE A 119 6.22 1.13 -7.38
C PHE A 119 5.32 1.51 -6.20
N VAL A 120 5.83 2.35 -5.31
CA VAL A 120 5.04 2.92 -4.22
C VAL A 120 4.60 4.31 -4.65
N LEU A 121 3.29 4.50 -4.76
CA LEU A 121 2.66 5.78 -5.08
C LEU A 121 2.13 6.39 -3.80
N GLY A 122 2.31 7.70 -3.64
CA GLY A 122 1.75 8.45 -2.53
C GLY A 122 0.23 8.45 -2.57
N CYS A 123 -0.36 8.60 -1.39
CA CYS A 123 -1.78 8.87 -1.23
C CYS A 123 -1.99 10.32 -0.75
N SER A 124 -3.17 10.87 -1.03
CA SER A 124 -3.61 12.18 -0.55
C SER A 124 -3.85 12.25 0.97
N PHE A 125 -3.54 11.19 1.73
CA PHE A 125 -3.75 11.17 3.18
C PHE A 125 -3.03 12.29 3.93
N SER A 126 -1.86 12.73 3.46
CA SER A 126 -1.18 13.91 4.05
C SER A 126 -2.00 15.21 3.92
N PHE A 127 -2.83 15.32 2.88
CA PHE A 127 -3.76 16.44 2.72
C PHE A 127 -4.98 16.29 3.64
N GLU A 128 -5.47 15.07 3.85
CA GLU A 128 -6.57 14.80 4.77
C GLU A 128 -6.19 15.06 6.23
N GLU A 129 -5.01 14.62 6.67
CA GLU A 129 -4.47 14.96 7.99
C GLU A 129 -4.37 16.47 8.18
N ALA A 130 -3.82 17.21 7.21
CA ALA A 130 -3.74 18.67 7.27
C ALA A 130 -5.12 19.35 7.33
N LEU A 131 -6.13 18.80 6.66
CA LEU A 131 -7.51 19.30 6.74
C LEU A 131 -8.13 19.04 8.13
N ILE A 132 -7.92 17.85 8.70
CA ILE A 132 -8.40 17.50 10.05
C ILE A 132 -7.74 18.38 11.10
N GLU A 133 -6.41 18.59 11.01
CA GLU A 133 -5.66 19.49 11.88
C GLU A 133 -6.17 20.95 11.78
N ALA A 134 -6.60 21.36 10.59
CA ALA A 134 -7.21 22.67 10.35
C ALA A 134 -8.70 22.76 10.75
N GLY A 135 -9.28 21.67 11.30
CA GLY A 135 -10.69 21.62 11.73
C GLY A 135 -11.70 21.47 10.59
N VAL A 136 -11.27 21.07 9.40
CA VAL A 136 -12.15 20.80 8.25
C VAL A 136 -12.59 19.34 8.28
N SER A 137 -13.91 19.11 8.24
CA SER A 137 -14.46 17.75 8.31
C SER A 137 -14.28 16.98 6.98
N VAL A 138 -13.77 15.75 7.07
CA VAL A 138 -13.62 14.81 5.94
C VAL A 138 -14.69 13.73 6.07
N LYS A 139 -15.70 13.75 5.19
CA LYS A 139 -16.95 12.97 5.34
C LYS A 139 -16.82 11.44 5.24
N HIS A 140 -15.69 10.93 4.73
CA HIS A 140 -15.51 9.50 4.46
C HIS A 140 -14.59 8.81 5.49
N LEU A 141 -14.17 9.55 6.52
CA LEU A 141 -13.49 9.04 7.71
C LEU A 141 -14.49 8.62 8.78
#